data_AF-A0A2M8AG73-F1
#
_entry.id   AF-A0A2M8AG73-F1
#
_cell.length_a   1.000
_cell.length_b   1.000
_cell.length_c   1.000
_cell.angle_alpha   90.00
_cell.angle_beta   90.00
_cell.angle_gamma   90.00
#
_symmetry.space_group_name_H-M   'P 1'
#
loop_
_entity.id
_entity.type
_entity.pdbx_description
1 polymer ?
#
loop_
_entity_poly.entity_id
_entity_poly.type
_entity_poly.pdbx_seq_one_letter_code
_entity_poly.pdbx_strand_id
1 'polypeptide(L)' 'MNFRERKERLEYLLEMIEKGRCISTVQIAEKFNCSSKTVERMIIKLRENGHNIKYCRKSARYKLIDKKISSIA' A
#
# COMPACT_ATOMS: atom_id res chain seq x y z
N MET A 1 -17.16 -10.03 2.94
CA MET A 1 -16.22 -8.93 2.66
C MET A 1 -16.97 -7.90 1.84
N ASN A 2 -17.42 -6.80 2.47
CA ASN A 2 -18.19 -5.79 1.76
C ASN A 2 -17.27 -4.95 0.86
N PHE A 3 -17.81 -4.48 -0.27
CA PHE A 3 -17.07 -3.65 -1.23
C PHE A 3 -16.48 -2.39 -0.56
N ARG A 4 -17.22 -1.81 0.38
CA ARG A 4 -16.85 -0.61 1.14
C ARG A 4 -15.60 -0.83 1.99
N GLU A 5 -15.56 -1.91 2.76
CA GLU A 5 -14.40 -2.25 3.59
C GLU A 5 -13.13 -2.47 2.76
N ARG A 6 -13.26 -2.99 1.53
CA ARG A 6 -12.09 -3.25 0.68
C ARG A 6 -11.48 -1.96 0.16
N LYS A 7 -12.29 -0.93 -0.09
CA LYS A 7 -11.83 0.40 -0.49
C LYS A 7 -11.14 1.10 0.68
N GLU A 8 -11.76 1.10 1.86
CA GLU A 8 -11.17 1.69 3.07
C GLU A 8 -9.83 1.03 3.44
N ARG A 9 -9.73 -0.31 3.37
CA ARG A 9 -8.46 -1.03 3.58
C ARG A 9 -7.38 -0.61 2.57
N LEU A 10 -7.76 -0.34 1.32
CA LEU A 10 -6.84 0.09 0.26
C LEU A 10 -6.30 1.50 0.53
N GLU A 11 -7.19 2.43 0.91
CA GLU A 11 -6.84 3.81 1.26
C GLU A 11 -5.98 3.84 2.54
N TYR A 12 -6.33 3.05 3.56
CA TYR A 12 -5.53 2.91 4.77
C TYR A 12 -4.15 2.29 4.50
N LEU A 13 -4.07 1.30 3.60
CA LEU A 13 -2.80 0.72 3.16
C LEU A 13 -1.90 1.78 2.51
N LEU A 14 -2.47 2.59 1.61
CA LEU A 14 -1.74 3.69 0.97
C LEU A 14 -1.21 4.68 2.02
N GLU A 15 -2.06 5.11 2.95
CA GLU A 15 -1.68 6.05 4.02
C GLU A 15 -0.52 5.49 4.87
N MET A 16 -0.54 4.19 5.19
CA MET A 16 0.57 3.55 5.90
C MET A 16 1.87 3.52 5.08
N ILE A 17 1.78 3.32 3.76
CA ILE A 17 2.96 3.37 2.87
C ILE A 17 3.50 4.80 2.81
N GLU A 18 2.64 5.80 2.69
CA GLU A 18 3.03 7.22 2.70
C GLU A 18 3.69 7.65 4.00
N LYS A 19 3.10 7.26 5.15
CA LYS A 19 3.66 7.54 6.48
C LYS A 19 4.93 6.73 6.79
N GLY A 20 5.40 5.87 5.87
CA GLY A 20 6.56 5.00 6.06
C GLY A 20 6.37 3.93 7.13
N ARG A 21 5.12 3.67 7.55
CA ARG A 21 4.72 2.68 8.56
C ARG A 21 4.51 1.29 7.98
N CYS A 22 4.57 1.12 6.66
CA CYS A 22 4.45 -0.20 6.04
C CYS A 22 5.72 -1.03 6.22
N ILE A 23 5.60 -2.09 7.02
CA ILE A 23 6.75 -2.92 7.41
C ILE A 23 6.90 -4.13 6.47
N SER A 24 5.86 -4.94 6.26
CA SER A 24 5.91 -6.10 5.35
C SER A 24 4.50 -6.54 4.94
N THR A 25 4.36 -7.25 3.80
CA THR A 25 3.07 -7.81 3.36
C THR A 25 2.46 -8.76 4.38
N VAL A 26 3.30 -9.48 5.14
CA VAL A 26 2.87 -10.42 6.18
C VAL A 26 2.22 -9.69 7.35
N GLN A 27 2.87 -8.67 7.90
CA GLN A 27 2.27 -7.86 8.98
C GLN A 27 0.96 -7.19 8.57
N ILE A 28 0.91 -6.72 7.33
CA ILE A 28 -0.30 -6.07 6.80
C ILE A 28 -1.41 -7.10 6.62
N ALA A 29 -1.07 -8.29 6.15
CA ALA A 29 -1.97 -9.43 6.06
C ALA A 29 -2.54 -9.80 7.42
N GLU A 30 -1.70 -9.92 8.45
CA GLU A 30 -2.14 -10.18 9.83
C GLU A 30 -3.05 -9.07 10.36
N LYS A 31 -2.66 -7.80 10.19
CA LYS A 31 -3.43 -6.64 10.65
C LYS A 31 -4.80 -6.54 10.00
N PHE A 32 -4.91 -6.84 8.71
CA PHE A 32 -6.18 -6.84 8.00
C PHE A 32 -6.93 -8.17 8.07
N ASN A 33 -6.36 -9.17 8.75
CA ASN A 33 -6.83 -10.55 8.79
C ASN A 33 -7.12 -11.10 7.37
N CYS A 34 -6.17 -10.86 6.47
CA CYS A 34 -6.24 -11.21 5.05
C CYS A 34 -4.99 -11.99 4.64
N SER A 35 -5.02 -12.71 3.52
CA SER A 35 -3.81 -13.36 3.01
C SER A 35 -2.82 -12.35 2.44
N SER A 36 -1.51 -12.65 2.51
CA SER A 36 -0.45 -11.83 1.88
C SER A 36 -0.69 -11.59 0.39
N LYS A 37 -1.30 -12.57 -0.30
CA LYS A 37 -1.72 -12.47 -1.70
C LYS A 37 -2.78 -11.38 -1.94
N THR A 38 -3.67 -11.17 -0.98
CA THR A 38 -4.66 -10.07 -1.04
C THR A 38 -3.96 -8.72 -0.89
N VAL A 39 -2.99 -8.61 0.02
CA VAL A 39 -2.18 -7.38 0.18
C VAL A 39 -1.38 -7.09 -1.09
N GLU A 40 -0.79 -8.11 -1.71
CA GLU A 40 -0.05 -7.94 -2.97
C GLU A 40 -0.96 -7.43 -4.10
N ARG A 41 -2.18 -7.98 -4.22
CA ARG A 41 -3.21 -7.48 -5.15
C ARG A 41 -3.61 -6.04 -4.83
N MET A 42 -3.69 -5.65 -3.56
CA MET A 42 -3.96 -4.26 -3.17
C MET A 42 -2.83 -3.33 -3.60
N ILE A 43 -1.57 -3.74 -3.43
CA ILE A 43 -0.41 -2.97 -3.88
C ILE A 43 -0.40 -2.83 -5.41
N ILE A 44 -0.73 -3.91 -6.15
CA ILE A 44 -0.86 -3.85 -7.61
C ILE A 44 -1.93 -2.83 -8.01
N LYS A 45 -3.13 -2.89 -7.40
CA LYS A 45 -4.17 -1.88 -7.63
C LYS A 45 -3.72 -0.47 -7.34
N LEU A 46 -2.96 -0.25 -6.27
CA LEU A 46 -2.42 1.07 -5.96
C LEU A 46 -1.44 1.53 -7.06
N ARG A 47 -0.62 0.63 -7.60
CA ARG A 47 0.23 0.94 -8.77
C ARG A 47 -0.59 1.27 -10.02
N GLU A 48 -1.65 0.52 -10.30
CA GLU A 48 -2.55 0.79 -11.42
C GLU A 48 -3.27 2.12 -11.27
N ASN A 49 -3.58 2.55 -10.04
CA ASN A 49 -4.12 3.88 -9.74
C ASN A 49 -3.09 5.01 -9.88
N GLY A 50 -1.85 4.71 -10.29
CA GLY A 50 -0.79 5.69 -10.50
C GLY A 50 0.12 5.94 -9.29
N HIS A 51 0.00 5.17 -8.20
CA HIS A 51 0.91 5.28 -7.06
C HIS A 51 2.18 4.46 -7.29
N ASN A 52 3.34 5.10 -7.36
CA ASN A 52 4.58 4.39 -7.60
C ASN A 52 5.14 3.75 -6.31
N ILE A 53 4.64 2.56 -5.96
CA ILE A 53 5.04 1.82 -4.75
C ILE A 53 6.13 0.81 -5.09
N LYS A 54 7.33 0.96 -4.51
CA LYS A 54 8.45 0.03 -4.70
C LYS A 54 8.79 -0.71 -3.42
N TYR A 55 9.13 -1.99 -3.58
CA TYR A 55 9.62 -2.80 -2.47
C TYR A 55 11.12 -2.58 -2.30
N CYS A 56 11.53 -2.19 -1.10
CA CYS A 56 12.93 -2.03 -0.72
C CYS A 56 13.41 -3.29 0.00
N ARG A 57 14.23 -4.11 -0.68
CA ARG A 57 14.79 -5.34 -0.09
C ARG A 57 15.64 -5.08 1.16
N LYS A 58 16.41 -3.98 1.19
CA LYS A 58 17.28 -3.63 2.32
C LYS A 58 16.51 -3.37 3.62
N SER A 59 15.33 -2.77 3.52
CA SER A 59 14.46 -2.53 4.69
C SER A 59 13.37 -3.59 4.84
N ALA A 60 13.21 -4.47 3.85
CA ALA A 60 12.06 -5.36 3.67
C ALA A 60 10.70 -4.63 3.65
N ARG A 61 10.68 -3.34 3.27
CA ARG A 61 9.49 -2.45 3.35
C ARG A 61 9.05 -1.93 1.99
N TYR A 62 7.76 -1.62 1.87
CA TYR A 62 7.24 -0.86 0.72
C TYR A 62 7.39 0.63 0.98
N LYS A 63 7.85 1.35 -0.04
CA LYS A 63 7.99 2.81 -0.02
C LYS A 63 7.31 3.40 -1.25
N LEU A 64 6.63 4.52 -1.06
CA LEU A 64 6.19 5.36 -2.17
C LEU A 64 7.43 6.07 -2.73
N ILE A 65 7.71 5.88 -4.02
CA ILE A 65 8.85 6.50 -4.71
C ILE A 65 8.42 7.77 -5.43
N ASP A 66 7.14 7.86 -5.79
CA ASP A 66 6.58 9.02 -6.47
C ASP A 66 5.67 9.76 -5.51
N LYS A 67 6.18 10.85 -4.93
CA LYS A 67 5.32 11.99 -4.72
C LYS A 67 5.00 12.46 -6.13
N LYS A 68 3.72 12.47 -6.52
CA LYS A 68 3.29 13.48 -7.48
C LYS A 68 3.88 14.78 -6.96
N ILE A 69 4.80 15.34 -7.73
CA ILE A 69 5.09 16.76 -7.70
C ILE A 69 3.69 17.36 -7.81
N SER A 70 3.17 17.87 -6.71
CA SER A 70 2.12 18.87 -6.74
C SER A 70 2.74 20.02 -7.51
N SER A 71 2.60 19.96 -8.83
CA SER A 71 2.86 21.10 -9.70
C SER A 71 1.88 22.18 -9.27
N ILE A 72 2.47 23.27 -8.78
CA ILE A 72 2.22 24.62 -9.24
C ILE A 72 0.75 25.07 -9.11
N ALA A 73 0.50 25.87 -8.08
CA ALA A 73 -0.25 27.11 -8.18
C ALA A 73 0.33 28.10 -7.16
#